data_AF-A0A087V2B1-F1
#
_entry.id   AF-A0A087V2B1-F1
#
_cell.length_a   1.000
_cell.length_b   1.000
_cell.length_c   1.000
_cell.angle_alpha   90.00
_cell.angle_beta   90.00
_cell.angle_gamma   90.00
#
_symmetry.space_group_name_H-M   'P 1'
#
loop_
_entity.id
_entity.type
_entity.pdbx_description
1 polymer ?
#
loop_
_entity_poly.entity_id
_entity_poly.type
_entity_poly.pdbx_seq_one_letter_code
_entity_poly.pdbx_strand_id
1 'polypeptide(L)'
;AGEGAQGCYVPARCFSLEKFCGHFSQLNRSLLPLFAAMNGNDYIDLAALQVFFSKVRSPRGWAAGKGGKHVRLQGLLNWLSQFAEPTEAVDNVLKYLKKHQREEIRELLCTSMEDYTPSDVNLEAFFQNGKYDCEAARSSDLPQWVLDALAKGKLAPFISDALILRSTFLHVQVENMQRPSAHSAALPIRQVIYGLLLKVSQNTEAASPSKQTNELPVVCEFDRLQKTLKKTFVQAASIPTDFCDDHFPLDKLMEMPMSCRQMFFLETLGVKMSFLESIPSHLQLPIAVTCYWIRCSEPKIKLHHLKALLLMIVSGELQRITNDPDTTVLCAEDDSIAYKEFLKWKEKKLQNKDFDLDAAHSFCQWQCCLQMGLYLNQLLCTPLSEPDLSRIYTGTLVHRLYQELKSNPSVENLFSLSPKMTRLYQVLLNTVES
;
A
#
# COMPACT_ATOMS: atom_id res chain seq x y z
N ALA A 1 -41.84 1.70 3.31
CA ALA A 1 -40.61 2.13 2.63
C ALA A 1 -39.63 2.52 3.73
N GLY A 2 -38.60 1.71 3.95
CA GLY A 2 -37.68 1.91 5.08
C GLY A 2 -36.78 3.10 4.85
N GLU A 3 -36.71 3.98 5.86
CA GLU A 3 -35.72 5.05 5.96
C GLU A 3 -34.33 4.42 6.08
N GLY A 4 -33.67 4.21 4.94
CA GLY A 4 -32.24 3.90 4.89
C GLY A 4 -31.44 5.18 5.14
N ALA A 5 -30.39 5.07 5.97
CA ALA A 5 -29.46 6.15 6.26
C ALA A 5 -29.05 6.90 4.98
N GLN A 6 -29.05 8.23 5.04
CA GLN A 6 -28.63 9.13 3.96
C GLN A 6 -27.14 8.90 3.67
N GLY A 7 -26.83 7.91 2.84
CA GLY A 7 -25.46 7.60 2.46
C GLY A 7 -24.86 8.74 1.65
N CYS A 8 -23.59 9.07 1.91
CA CYS A 8 -22.82 9.92 1.01
C CYS A 8 -22.49 9.13 -0.26
N TYR A 9 -23.14 9.44 -1.37
CA TYR A 9 -22.86 8.82 -2.66
C TYR A 9 -21.82 9.64 -3.44
N VAL A 10 -20.86 8.96 -4.06
CA VAL A 10 -20.01 9.59 -5.08
C VAL A 10 -20.73 9.44 -6.42
N PRO A 11 -21.15 10.54 -7.07
CA PRO A 11 -21.77 10.45 -8.39
C PRO A 11 -20.76 9.87 -9.39
N ALA A 12 -21.10 8.74 -10.00
CA ALA A 12 -20.25 8.06 -10.97
C ALA A 12 -20.95 7.95 -12.33
N ARG A 13 -20.18 8.05 -13.41
CA ARG A 13 -20.67 7.76 -14.77
C ARG A 13 -20.42 6.28 -15.05
N CYS A 14 -21.46 5.56 -15.49
CA CYS A 14 -21.31 4.17 -15.91
C CYS A 14 -20.70 4.10 -17.32
N PHE A 15 -19.68 3.27 -17.48
CA PHE A 15 -19.15 2.91 -18.80
C PHE A 15 -20.17 2.05 -19.54
N SER A 16 -20.39 2.31 -20.83
CA SER A 16 -21.28 1.50 -21.68
C SER A 16 -20.46 0.88 -22.80
N LEU A 17 -20.39 -0.45 -22.78
CA LEU A 17 -19.72 -1.24 -23.79
C LEU A 17 -20.35 -1.04 -25.18
N GLU A 18 -21.70 -0.99 -25.26
CA GLU A 18 -22.40 -0.70 -26.52
C GLU A 18 -21.96 0.62 -27.13
N LYS A 19 -21.95 1.70 -26.32
CA LYS A 19 -21.60 3.03 -26.80
C LYS A 19 -20.15 3.10 -27.22
N PHE A 20 -19.26 2.41 -26.50
CA PHE A 20 -17.85 2.30 -26.86
C PHE A 20 -17.67 1.59 -28.20
N CYS A 21 -18.22 0.39 -28.37
CA CYS A 21 -18.16 -0.36 -29.64
C CYS A 21 -18.80 0.42 -30.80
N GLY A 22 -19.95 1.07 -30.56
CA GLY A 22 -20.65 1.88 -31.55
C GLY A 22 -19.84 3.09 -32.02
N HIS A 23 -18.99 3.66 -31.16
CA HIS A 23 -18.08 4.75 -31.54
C HIS A 23 -16.99 4.31 -32.52
N PHE A 24 -16.54 3.05 -32.45
CA PHE A 24 -15.48 2.50 -33.30
C PHE A 24 -16.05 1.62 -34.41
N SER A 25 -16.94 2.17 -35.23
CA SER A 25 -17.52 1.50 -36.42
C SER A 25 -18.20 0.16 -36.10
N GLN A 26 -18.94 0.08 -34.99
CA GLN A 26 -19.61 -1.15 -34.55
C GLN A 26 -18.64 -2.31 -34.31
N LEU A 27 -17.50 -2.03 -33.66
CA LEU A 27 -16.49 -3.02 -33.27
C LEU A 27 -17.15 -4.21 -32.55
N ASN A 28 -16.90 -5.44 -33.02
CA ASN A 28 -17.38 -6.64 -32.36
C ASN A 28 -16.80 -6.75 -30.94
N ARG A 29 -17.65 -7.01 -29.95
CA ARG A 29 -17.27 -7.13 -28.54
C ARG A 29 -16.26 -8.26 -28.31
N SER A 30 -16.31 -9.33 -29.11
CA SER A 30 -15.38 -10.46 -29.03
C SER A 30 -13.93 -10.07 -29.32
N LEU A 31 -13.68 -8.93 -29.99
CA LEU A 31 -12.34 -8.44 -30.32
C LEU A 31 -11.68 -7.63 -29.20
N LEU A 32 -12.42 -7.29 -28.13
CA LEU A 32 -11.89 -6.47 -27.05
C LEU A 32 -10.82 -7.17 -26.20
N PRO A 33 -10.91 -8.48 -25.90
CA PRO A 33 -9.79 -9.24 -25.34
C PRO A 33 -8.52 -9.12 -26.17
N LEU A 34 -8.63 -9.26 -27.50
CA LEU A 34 -7.48 -9.12 -28.40
C LEU A 34 -6.91 -7.69 -28.38
N PHE A 35 -7.80 -6.69 -28.37
CA PHE A 35 -7.40 -5.29 -28.20
C PHE A 35 -6.59 -5.10 -26.91
N ALA A 36 -7.06 -5.65 -25.78
CA ALA A 36 -6.39 -5.52 -24.50
C ALA A 36 -5.02 -6.22 -24.51
N ALA A 37 -4.96 -7.47 -24.96
CA ALA A 37 -3.73 -8.26 -25.09
C ALA A 37 -2.67 -7.53 -25.94
N MET A 38 -3.06 -7.03 -27.13
CA MET A 38 -2.12 -6.37 -28.04
C MET A 38 -1.60 -5.02 -27.54
N ASN A 39 -2.32 -4.32 -26.65
CA ASN A 39 -1.88 -3.03 -26.13
C ASN A 39 -0.82 -3.12 -25.03
N GLY A 40 -0.48 -4.33 -24.62
CA GLY A 40 0.48 -4.64 -23.57
C GLY A 40 -0.25 -5.02 -22.29
N ASN A 41 -0.30 -6.31 -22.02
CA ASN A 41 -0.41 -6.89 -20.69
C ASN A 41 1.01 -7.31 -20.23
N ASP A 42 1.14 -7.90 -19.04
CA ASP A 42 2.44 -8.34 -18.50
C ASP A 42 3.09 -9.50 -19.31
N TYR A 43 2.40 -10.04 -20.32
CA TYR A 43 2.81 -11.22 -21.08
C TYR A 43 3.30 -10.90 -22.50
N ILE A 44 2.85 -9.81 -23.15
CA ILE A 44 3.19 -9.50 -24.55
C ILE A 44 4.19 -8.33 -24.63
N ASP A 45 5.39 -8.62 -25.14
CA ASP A 45 6.36 -7.59 -25.48
C ASP A 45 5.90 -6.78 -26.70
N LEU A 46 5.55 -5.51 -26.46
CA LEU A 46 5.17 -4.54 -27.49
C LEU A 46 6.24 -4.35 -28.57
N ALA A 47 7.52 -4.62 -28.27
CA ALA A 47 8.59 -4.58 -29.26
C ALA A 47 8.39 -5.64 -30.35
N ALA A 48 7.87 -6.82 -30.00
CA ALA A 48 7.57 -7.88 -30.97
C ALA A 48 6.51 -7.45 -32.00
N LEU A 49 5.56 -6.60 -31.58
CA LEU A 49 4.47 -6.08 -32.43
C LEU A 49 4.75 -4.71 -33.04
N GLN A 50 5.96 -4.17 -32.89
CA GLN A 50 6.29 -2.80 -33.31
C GLN A 50 6.09 -2.58 -34.83
N VAL A 51 6.44 -3.59 -35.66
CA VAL A 51 6.26 -3.53 -37.11
C VAL A 51 4.79 -3.40 -37.47
N PHE A 52 3.93 -4.21 -36.86
CA PHE A 52 2.48 -4.11 -37.00
C PHE A 52 1.98 -2.71 -36.59
N PHE A 53 2.35 -2.24 -35.40
CA PHE A 53 1.92 -0.93 -34.90
C PHE A 53 2.41 0.26 -35.75
N SER A 54 3.49 0.10 -36.51
CA SER A 54 3.93 1.12 -37.47
C SER A 54 2.97 1.28 -38.66
N LYS A 55 2.25 0.20 -39.02
CA LYS A 55 1.34 0.13 -40.18
C LYS A 55 -0.11 0.44 -39.83
N VAL A 56 -0.49 0.25 -38.57
CA VAL A 56 -1.85 0.46 -38.04
C VAL A 56 -2.07 1.93 -37.58
N ARG A 57 -1.10 2.83 -37.78
CA ARG A 57 -1.22 4.23 -37.36
C ARG A 57 -2.21 5.04 -38.21
N SER A 58 -3.09 5.71 -37.45
CA SER A 58 -4.31 6.48 -37.69
C SER A 58 -4.47 7.44 -38.88
N PRO A 59 -5.73 7.91 -39.11
CA PRO A 59 -6.15 8.84 -40.17
C PRO A 59 -5.26 10.07 -40.32
N ARG A 60 -5.10 10.54 -41.56
CA ARG A 60 -4.35 11.75 -41.94
C ARG A 60 -4.68 12.92 -40.99
N GLY A 61 -3.70 13.42 -40.21
CA GLY A 61 -3.81 14.77 -39.62
C GLY A 61 -3.18 15.02 -38.24
N TRP A 62 -2.91 14.02 -37.39
CA TRP A 62 -2.41 14.29 -36.03
C TRP A 62 -0.92 14.00 -35.85
N ALA A 63 -0.16 15.08 -35.59
CA ALA A 63 1.30 15.06 -35.43
C ALA A 63 1.75 14.23 -34.22
N ALA A 64 2.91 13.58 -34.39
CA ALA A 64 3.58 12.77 -33.37
C ALA A 64 4.17 13.66 -32.25
N GLY A 65 3.36 14.07 -31.29
CA GLY A 65 3.80 14.68 -30.03
C GLY A 65 2.89 14.23 -28.89
N LYS A 66 3.48 13.91 -27.71
CA LYS A 66 2.90 13.57 -26.37
C LYS A 66 1.59 12.76 -26.25
N GLY A 67 0.95 12.34 -27.34
CA GLY A 67 -0.31 11.59 -27.44
C GLY A 67 -0.22 10.31 -28.28
N GLY A 68 1.00 9.85 -28.59
CA GLY A 68 1.24 8.68 -29.46
C GLY A 68 0.59 7.38 -28.97
N LYS A 69 0.42 7.20 -27.65
CA LYS A 69 -0.30 6.05 -27.07
C LYS A 69 -1.79 6.08 -27.42
N HIS A 70 -2.46 7.22 -27.26
CA HIS A 70 -3.88 7.38 -27.59
C HIS A 70 -4.14 7.21 -29.09
N VAL A 71 -3.27 7.76 -29.93
CA VAL A 71 -3.35 7.59 -31.40
C VAL A 71 -3.19 6.12 -31.79
N ARG A 72 -2.29 5.38 -31.11
CA ARG A 72 -2.10 3.93 -31.33
C ARG A 72 -3.34 3.13 -30.91
N LEU A 73 -3.91 3.43 -29.74
CA LEU A 73 -5.13 2.78 -29.25
C LEU A 73 -6.30 2.95 -30.22
N GLN A 74 -6.53 4.19 -30.67
CA GLN A 74 -7.58 4.49 -31.64
C GLN A 74 -7.33 3.82 -33.00
N GLY A 75 -6.08 3.82 -33.48
CA GLY A 75 -5.71 3.13 -34.72
C GLY A 75 -5.98 1.63 -34.65
N LEU A 76 -5.62 0.99 -33.52
CA LEU A 76 -5.89 -0.42 -33.31
C LEU A 76 -7.40 -0.72 -33.24
N LEU A 77 -8.20 0.08 -32.53
CA LEU A 77 -9.65 -0.12 -32.46
C LEU A 77 -10.32 -0.01 -33.84
N ASN A 78 -9.91 0.98 -34.64
CA ASN A 78 -10.40 1.16 -36.00
C ASN A 78 -9.91 0.08 -36.97
N TRP A 79 -8.76 -0.52 -36.70
CA TRP A 79 -8.26 -1.66 -37.46
C TRP A 79 -8.99 -2.94 -37.09
N LEU A 80 -9.21 -3.18 -35.79
CA LEU A 80 -9.96 -4.33 -35.30
C LEU A 80 -11.41 -4.33 -35.79
N SER A 81 -12.05 -3.16 -35.94
CA SER A 81 -13.44 -3.07 -36.41
C SER A 81 -13.65 -3.55 -37.85
N GLN A 82 -12.58 -3.90 -38.56
CA GLN A 82 -12.64 -4.50 -39.90
C GLN A 82 -12.84 -6.01 -39.87
N PHE A 83 -12.71 -6.65 -38.70
CA PHE A 83 -12.81 -8.10 -38.55
C PHE A 83 -14.10 -8.50 -37.84
N ALA A 84 -14.63 -9.67 -38.19
CA ALA A 84 -15.76 -10.25 -37.47
C ALA A 84 -15.30 -11.03 -36.24
N GLU A 85 -14.21 -11.78 -36.36
CA GLU A 85 -13.75 -12.73 -35.34
C GLU A 85 -12.29 -12.48 -34.89
N PRO A 86 -11.94 -12.76 -33.62
CA PRO A 86 -10.57 -12.59 -33.11
C PRO A 86 -9.52 -13.40 -33.84
N THR A 87 -9.84 -14.63 -34.25
CA THR A 87 -8.93 -15.52 -34.99
C THR A 87 -8.48 -14.90 -36.31
N GLU A 88 -9.40 -14.26 -37.04
CA GLU A 88 -9.08 -13.58 -38.29
C GLU A 88 -8.15 -12.38 -38.07
N ALA A 89 -8.42 -11.59 -37.02
CA ALA A 89 -7.57 -10.47 -36.65
C ALA A 89 -6.15 -10.96 -36.27
N VAL A 90 -6.04 -12.00 -35.44
CA VAL A 90 -4.74 -12.62 -35.07
C VAL A 90 -3.97 -13.04 -36.31
N ASP A 91 -4.59 -13.78 -37.24
CA ASP A 91 -3.94 -14.22 -38.49
C ASP A 91 -3.38 -13.03 -39.30
N ASN A 92 -4.07 -11.90 -39.30
CA ASN A 92 -3.61 -10.70 -39.98
C ASN A 92 -2.44 -10.02 -39.25
N VAL A 93 -2.40 -10.03 -37.92
CA VAL A 93 -1.25 -9.54 -37.14
C VAL A 93 0.00 -10.37 -37.44
N LEU A 94 -0.13 -11.69 -37.48
CA LEU A 94 1.01 -12.60 -37.68
C LEU A 94 1.70 -12.43 -39.04
N LYS A 95 1.01 -11.87 -40.04
CA LYS A 95 1.61 -11.54 -41.36
C LYS A 95 2.77 -10.54 -41.24
N TYR A 96 2.76 -9.70 -40.20
CA TYR A 96 3.80 -8.72 -39.94
C TYR A 96 5.02 -9.29 -39.17
N LEU A 97 4.95 -10.55 -38.75
CA LEU A 97 5.99 -11.24 -37.97
C LEU A 97 6.82 -12.20 -38.84
N LYS A 98 8.05 -12.44 -38.39
CA LYS A 98 8.95 -13.44 -39.00
C LYS A 98 8.37 -14.85 -38.82
N LYS A 99 8.52 -15.72 -39.81
CA LYS A 99 7.91 -17.07 -39.83
C LYS A 99 8.13 -17.87 -38.54
N HIS A 100 9.34 -17.84 -37.97
CA HIS A 100 9.67 -18.62 -36.77
C HIS A 100 9.02 -18.10 -35.48
N GLN A 101 8.55 -16.84 -35.44
CA GLN A 101 7.92 -16.24 -34.26
C GLN A 101 6.39 -16.31 -34.29
N ARG A 102 5.80 -16.71 -35.43
CA ARG A 102 4.34 -16.60 -35.63
C ARG A 102 3.57 -17.48 -34.68
N GLU A 103 4.04 -18.71 -34.46
CA GLU A 103 3.27 -19.67 -33.66
C GLU A 103 3.39 -19.38 -32.16
N GLU A 104 4.58 -19.00 -31.71
CA GLU A 104 4.79 -18.50 -30.34
C GLU A 104 3.90 -17.28 -30.03
N ILE A 105 3.88 -16.28 -30.93
CA ILE A 105 3.06 -15.07 -30.71
C ILE A 105 1.56 -15.36 -30.88
N ARG A 106 1.18 -16.32 -31.73
CA ARG A 106 -0.21 -16.78 -31.84
C ARG A 106 -0.67 -17.36 -30.52
N GLU A 107 0.07 -18.33 -29.99
CA GLU A 107 -0.25 -18.99 -28.73
C GLU A 107 -0.34 -17.95 -27.61
N LEU A 108 0.66 -17.07 -27.51
CA LEU A 108 0.68 -15.99 -26.52
C LEU A 108 -0.54 -15.06 -26.60
N LEU A 109 -0.96 -14.65 -27.81
CA LEU A 109 -2.16 -13.82 -28.01
C LEU A 109 -3.43 -14.58 -27.64
N CYS A 110 -3.54 -15.86 -28.01
CA CYS A 110 -4.68 -16.70 -27.67
C CYS A 110 -4.82 -16.88 -26.16
N THR A 111 -3.76 -17.33 -25.47
CA THR A 111 -3.75 -17.49 -24.01
C THR A 111 -4.01 -16.16 -23.31
N SER A 112 -3.41 -15.06 -23.78
CA SER A 112 -3.67 -13.73 -23.21
C SER A 112 -5.13 -13.28 -23.32
N MET A 113 -5.88 -13.74 -24.32
CA MET A 113 -7.31 -13.42 -24.44
C MET A 113 -8.17 -14.23 -23.46
N GLU A 114 -7.74 -15.44 -23.09
CA GLU A 114 -8.46 -16.30 -22.15
C GLU A 114 -8.59 -15.65 -20.78
N ASP A 115 -7.59 -14.87 -20.35
CA ASP A 115 -7.60 -14.07 -19.10
C ASP A 115 -8.74 -13.04 -19.02
N TYR A 116 -9.31 -12.64 -20.15
CA TYR A 116 -10.44 -11.71 -20.22
C TYR A 116 -11.80 -12.42 -20.35
N THR A 117 -11.81 -13.75 -20.36
CA THR A 117 -13.05 -14.54 -20.36
C THR A 117 -13.78 -14.29 -19.06
N PRO A 118 -15.11 -14.05 -19.08
CA PRO A 118 -15.89 -13.91 -17.87
C PRO A 118 -15.66 -15.11 -16.94
N SER A 119 -15.27 -14.84 -15.71
CA SER A 119 -15.18 -15.87 -14.68
C SER A 119 -16.59 -16.25 -14.20
N ASP A 120 -16.79 -17.53 -13.89
CA ASP A 120 -18.02 -18.03 -13.25
C ASP A 120 -18.16 -17.58 -11.77
N VAL A 121 -17.16 -16.85 -11.25
CA VAL A 121 -17.15 -16.35 -9.87
C VAL A 121 -18.24 -15.29 -9.67
N ASN A 122 -19.22 -15.61 -8.82
CA ASN A 122 -20.26 -14.66 -8.40
C ASN A 122 -19.82 -13.88 -7.15
N LEU A 123 -19.50 -12.59 -7.32
CA LEU A 123 -19.13 -11.69 -6.21
C LEU A 123 -20.32 -11.10 -5.45
N GLU A 124 -21.56 -11.36 -5.86
CA GLU A 124 -22.76 -10.88 -5.18
C GLU A 124 -22.77 -11.30 -3.70
N ALA A 125 -22.46 -12.57 -3.43
CA ALA A 125 -22.40 -13.09 -2.06
C ALA A 125 -21.32 -12.41 -1.21
N PHE A 126 -20.22 -11.98 -1.83
CA PHE A 126 -19.18 -11.21 -1.16
C PHE A 126 -19.68 -9.81 -0.79
N PHE A 127 -20.29 -9.08 -1.72
CA PHE A 127 -20.78 -7.72 -1.44
C PHE A 127 -21.99 -7.71 -0.49
N GLN A 128 -22.84 -8.74 -0.53
CA GLN A 128 -23.99 -8.83 0.37
C GLN A 128 -23.61 -9.36 1.77
N ASN A 129 -22.77 -10.40 1.83
CA ASN A 129 -22.56 -11.18 3.06
C ASN A 129 -21.11 -11.20 3.53
N GLY A 130 -20.17 -10.55 2.83
CA GLY A 130 -18.74 -10.55 3.14
C GLY A 130 -18.06 -11.92 3.01
N LYS A 131 -18.71 -12.88 2.33
CA LYS A 131 -18.18 -14.22 2.10
C LYS A 131 -17.50 -14.26 0.74
N TYR A 132 -16.19 -14.49 0.75
CA TYR A 132 -15.43 -14.74 -0.46
C TYR A 132 -14.95 -16.18 -0.44
N ASP A 133 -15.23 -16.91 -1.51
CA ASP A 133 -14.82 -18.29 -1.67
C ASP A 133 -14.32 -18.46 -3.11
N CYS A 134 -13.03 -18.66 -3.26
CA CYS A 134 -12.41 -18.91 -4.55
C CYS A 134 -11.56 -20.18 -4.50
N GLU A 135 -11.39 -20.83 -5.64
CA GLU A 135 -10.64 -22.08 -5.75
C GLU A 135 -9.22 -21.96 -5.20
N ALA A 136 -8.53 -20.86 -5.51
CA ALA A 136 -7.19 -20.57 -4.99
C ALA A 136 -7.16 -20.53 -3.45
N ALA A 137 -8.18 -19.95 -2.82
CA ALA A 137 -8.31 -19.92 -1.36
C ALA A 137 -8.60 -21.31 -0.78
N ARG A 138 -9.46 -22.11 -1.42
CA ARG A 138 -9.76 -23.50 -1.00
C ARG A 138 -8.55 -24.42 -1.13
N SER A 139 -7.72 -24.19 -2.14
CA SER A 139 -6.47 -24.94 -2.36
C SER A 139 -5.32 -24.47 -1.47
N SER A 140 -5.52 -23.41 -0.69
CA SER A 140 -4.49 -22.91 0.22
C SER A 140 -4.61 -23.58 1.59
N ASP A 141 -3.48 -23.98 2.17
CA ASP A 141 -3.42 -24.53 3.53
C ASP A 141 -3.46 -23.42 4.61
N LEU A 142 -4.16 -22.31 4.32
CA LEU A 142 -4.18 -21.13 5.18
C LEU A 142 -5.37 -21.15 6.15
N PRO A 143 -5.19 -20.61 7.36
CA PRO A 143 -6.29 -20.32 8.28
C PRO A 143 -7.45 -19.56 7.63
N GLN A 144 -8.69 -19.98 7.89
CA GLN A 144 -9.87 -19.32 7.33
C GLN A 144 -9.94 -17.83 7.70
N TRP A 145 -9.48 -17.46 8.91
CA TRP A 145 -9.48 -16.06 9.33
C TRP A 145 -8.53 -15.20 8.50
N VAL A 146 -7.40 -15.76 8.02
CA VAL A 146 -6.43 -15.07 7.16
C VAL A 146 -7.05 -14.84 5.79
N LEU A 147 -7.69 -15.85 5.21
CA LEU A 147 -8.37 -15.76 3.92
C LEU A 147 -9.48 -14.72 3.94
N ASP A 148 -10.33 -14.75 4.97
CA ASP A 148 -11.38 -13.78 5.20
C ASP A 148 -10.83 -12.36 5.35
N ALA A 149 -9.74 -12.19 6.08
CA ALA A 149 -9.13 -10.89 6.33
C ALA A 149 -8.45 -10.31 5.08
N LEU A 150 -7.80 -11.14 4.26
CA LEU A 150 -7.26 -10.75 2.97
C LEU A 150 -8.37 -10.32 2.00
N ALA A 151 -9.43 -11.13 1.88
CA ALA A 151 -10.57 -10.83 1.02
C ALA A 151 -11.28 -9.51 1.40
N LYS A 152 -11.33 -9.19 2.70
CA LYS A 152 -11.91 -7.95 3.23
C LYS A 152 -10.93 -6.76 3.25
N GLY A 153 -9.69 -6.94 2.77
CA GLY A 153 -8.65 -5.91 2.80
C GLY A 153 -8.18 -5.51 4.21
N LYS A 154 -8.39 -6.38 5.21
CA LYS A 154 -7.95 -6.19 6.61
C LYS A 154 -6.51 -6.64 6.85
N LEU A 155 -6.00 -7.55 6.01
CA LEU A 155 -4.58 -7.89 5.95
C LEU A 155 -3.99 -7.37 4.64
N ALA A 156 -2.78 -6.84 4.71
CA ALA A 156 -2.06 -6.37 3.54
C ALA A 156 -1.55 -7.54 2.66
N PRO A 157 -1.44 -7.35 1.33
CA PRO A 157 -0.84 -8.35 0.43
C PRO A 157 0.58 -8.78 0.84
N PHE A 158 1.32 -7.91 1.53
CA PHE A 158 2.61 -8.25 2.14
C PHE A 158 2.54 -9.53 3.00
N ILE A 159 1.43 -9.76 3.69
CA ILE A 159 1.21 -10.93 4.55
C ILE A 159 1.07 -12.20 3.68
N SER A 160 0.27 -12.16 2.62
CA SER A 160 0.11 -13.31 1.71
C SER A 160 1.40 -13.61 0.95
N ASP A 161 2.12 -12.58 0.50
CA ASP A 161 3.38 -12.72 -0.23
C ASP A 161 4.46 -13.40 0.64
N ALA A 162 4.59 -12.94 1.90
CA ALA A 162 5.52 -13.54 2.85
C ALA A 162 5.14 -14.99 3.21
N LEU A 163 3.85 -15.29 3.36
CA LEU A 163 3.35 -16.60 3.78
C LEU A 163 3.41 -17.64 2.66
N ILE A 164 2.96 -17.29 1.45
CA ILE A 164 2.82 -18.18 0.29
C ILE A 164 4.10 -18.16 -0.56
N LEU A 165 4.52 -16.98 -1.02
CA LEU A 165 5.63 -16.84 -1.97
C LEU A 165 7.00 -16.90 -1.28
N ARG A 166 7.03 -16.76 0.05
CA ARG A 166 8.27 -16.63 0.85
C ARG A 166 9.18 -15.52 0.29
N SER A 167 8.57 -14.51 -0.34
CA SER A 167 9.28 -13.40 -0.95
C SER A 167 8.43 -12.14 -0.98
N THR A 168 9.06 -10.97 -0.95
CA THR A 168 8.37 -9.68 -0.95
C THR A 168 9.20 -8.59 -1.63
N PHE A 169 8.54 -7.66 -2.31
CA PHE A 169 9.16 -6.45 -2.84
C PHE A 169 8.95 -5.29 -1.88
N LEU A 170 10.04 -4.67 -1.44
CA LEU A 170 10.01 -3.48 -0.61
C LEU A 170 9.92 -2.25 -1.50
N HIS A 171 8.73 -1.63 -1.55
CA HIS A 171 8.49 -0.48 -2.42
C HIS A 171 9.35 0.72 -2.01
N VAL A 172 10.15 1.21 -2.95
CA VAL A 172 11.05 2.34 -2.77
C VAL A 172 10.27 3.65 -2.75
N GLN A 173 10.55 4.49 -1.75
CA GLN A 173 9.97 5.83 -1.63
C GLN A 173 10.89 6.89 -2.27
N VAL A 174 10.47 8.16 -2.28
CA VAL A 174 11.33 9.28 -2.69
C VAL A 174 12.34 9.58 -1.58
N GLU A 175 13.41 8.79 -1.54
CA GLU A 175 14.41 8.81 -0.48
C GLU A 175 15.86 8.94 -0.98
N ASN A 176 16.81 9.16 -0.07
CA ASN A 176 18.23 9.29 -0.41
C ASN A 176 18.85 7.94 -0.80
N MET A 177 18.99 7.68 -2.10
CA MET A 177 19.60 6.45 -2.61
C MET A 177 21.09 6.28 -2.29
N GLN A 178 21.79 7.32 -1.81
CA GLN A 178 23.17 7.20 -1.33
C GLN A 178 23.25 6.57 0.06
N ARG A 179 22.12 6.49 0.78
CA ARG A 179 22.01 5.85 2.09
C ARG A 179 21.45 4.43 1.97
N PRO A 180 21.63 3.58 2.99
CA PRO A 180 20.89 2.32 3.09
C PRO A 180 19.38 2.53 2.89
N SER A 181 18.66 1.48 2.50
CA SER A 181 17.19 1.55 2.30
C SER A 181 16.49 2.08 3.56
N ALA A 182 15.48 2.94 3.39
CA ALA A 182 14.62 3.36 4.50
C ALA A 182 13.95 2.16 5.19
N HIS A 183 13.73 1.07 4.45
CA HIS A 183 13.22 -0.18 4.98
C HIS A 183 14.17 -0.84 6.00
N SER A 184 15.45 -0.48 6.03
CA SER A 184 16.40 -0.96 7.04
C SER A 184 15.91 -0.65 8.46
N ALA A 185 15.29 0.51 8.68
CA ALA A 185 14.77 0.92 9.99
C ALA A 185 13.62 0.00 10.49
N ALA A 186 12.85 -0.56 9.56
CA ALA A 186 11.71 -1.42 9.85
C ALA A 186 12.04 -2.93 9.79
N LEU A 187 13.31 -3.29 9.58
CA LEU A 187 13.74 -4.70 9.46
C LEU A 187 13.34 -5.54 10.69
N PRO A 188 13.59 -5.11 11.95
CA PRO A 188 13.18 -5.89 13.12
C PRO A 188 11.68 -6.21 13.16
N ILE A 189 10.81 -5.26 12.78
CA ILE A 189 9.36 -5.48 12.73
C ILE A 189 9.02 -6.55 11.68
N ARG A 190 9.67 -6.51 10.50
CA ARG A 190 9.48 -7.55 9.47
C ARG A 190 9.94 -8.92 9.93
N GLN A 191 11.08 -9.01 10.64
CA GLN A 191 11.54 -10.28 11.20
C GLN A 191 10.52 -10.87 12.17
N VAL A 192 9.86 -10.04 13.00
CA VAL A 192 8.77 -10.48 13.87
C VAL A 192 7.56 -10.95 13.07
N ILE A 193 7.13 -10.22 12.03
CA ILE A 193 6.05 -10.65 11.14
C ILE A 193 6.38 -12.01 10.52
N TYR A 194 7.58 -12.21 9.98
CA TYR A 194 8.01 -13.49 9.44
C TYR A 194 8.04 -14.59 10.50
N GLY A 195 8.44 -14.28 11.73
CA GLY A 195 8.41 -15.22 12.86
C GLY A 195 7.00 -15.67 13.20
N LEU A 196 6.00 -14.79 13.13
CA LEU A 196 4.59 -15.13 13.33
C LEU A 196 4.03 -15.97 12.16
N LEU A 197 4.36 -15.60 10.92
CA LEU A 197 3.80 -16.23 9.72
C LEU A 197 4.42 -17.60 9.42
N LEU A 198 5.72 -17.77 9.66
CA LEU A 198 6.49 -18.88 9.11
C LEU A 198 6.88 -19.93 10.15
N LYS A 199 6.46 -19.77 11.41
CA LYS A 199 6.49 -20.83 12.43
C LYS A 199 5.46 -21.95 12.20
N VAL A 200 4.74 -21.93 11.06
CA VAL A 200 3.84 -23.00 10.64
C VAL A 200 4.62 -24.32 10.55
N SER A 201 4.10 -25.32 11.27
CA SER A 201 4.62 -26.67 11.45
C SER A 201 5.34 -27.22 10.21
N GLN A 202 6.54 -27.79 10.43
CA GLN A 202 7.24 -28.63 9.45
C GLN A 202 6.51 -29.97 9.20
N ASN A 203 5.21 -29.92 8.99
CA ASN A 203 4.40 -31.08 8.59
C ASN A 203 4.32 -31.11 7.07
N THR A 204 5.44 -31.44 6.43
CA THR A 204 5.38 -32.13 5.13
C THR A 204 6.49 -33.17 5.10
N GLU A 205 6.06 -34.42 5.18
CA GLU A 205 6.86 -35.63 5.17
C GLU A 205 7.77 -35.69 3.93
N ALA A 206 9.10 -35.81 4.15
CA ALA A 206 10.09 -36.45 3.26
C ALA A 206 11.57 -36.17 3.64
N ALA A 207 11.88 -35.59 4.81
CA ALA A 207 13.26 -35.40 5.23
C ALA A 207 13.67 -36.44 6.29
N SER A 208 14.56 -37.34 5.88
CA SER A 208 15.32 -38.28 6.71
C SER A 208 15.77 -37.67 8.05
N PRO A 209 15.79 -38.44 9.16
CA PRO A 209 16.00 -37.95 10.54
C PRO A 209 17.43 -37.46 10.85
N SER A 210 18.26 -37.15 9.85
CA SER A 210 19.69 -36.91 10.05
C SER A 210 20.16 -35.47 9.86
N LYS A 211 19.30 -34.48 9.60
CA LYS A 211 19.65 -33.04 9.62
C LYS A 211 18.45 -32.15 9.96
N GLN A 212 17.97 -32.20 11.21
CA GLN A 212 17.19 -31.09 11.76
C GLN A 212 18.17 -29.97 12.09
N THR A 213 18.36 -29.03 11.17
CA THR A 213 18.96 -27.74 11.54
C THR A 213 17.86 -26.91 12.20
N ASN A 214 18.10 -26.46 13.43
CA ASN A 214 17.25 -25.48 14.16
C ASN A 214 17.29 -24.08 13.50
N GLU A 215 17.28 -24.00 12.17
CA GLU A 215 17.39 -22.76 11.42
C GLU A 215 16.01 -22.13 11.28
N LEU A 216 15.87 -20.90 11.80
CA LEU A 216 14.65 -20.11 11.65
C LEU A 216 14.34 -19.86 10.17
N PRO A 217 13.05 -19.81 9.79
CA PRO A 217 12.64 -19.63 8.40
C PRO A 217 13.17 -18.30 7.84
N VAL A 218 13.44 -18.28 6.53
CA VAL A 218 13.93 -17.12 5.80
C VAL A 218 12.93 -16.65 4.75
N VAL A 219 12.86 -15.33 4.54
CA VAL A 219 12.08 -14.68 3.50
C VAL A 219 12.99 -13.96 2.53
N CYS A 220 12.72 -14.09 1.24
CA CYS A 220 13.43 -13.39 0.20
C CYS A 220 12.89 -11.96 0.02
N GLU A 221 13.65 -10.95 0.45
CA GLU A 221 13.32 -9.55 0.22
C GLU A 221 14.00 -9.02 -1.05
N PHE A 222 13.24 -8.29 -1.86
CA PHE A 222 13.76 -7.47 -2.94
C PHE A 222 13.70 -6.01 -2.52
N ASP A 223 14.84 -5.42 -2.22
CA ASP A 223 14.99 -4.03 -1.79
C ASP A 223 15.93 -3.27 -2.71
N ARG A 224 15.94 -1.95 -2.65
CA ARG A 224 16.93 -1.18 -3.40
C ARG A 224 18.33 -1.34 -2.83
N LEU A 225 19.31 -1.35 -3.72
CA LEU A 225 20.69 -0.99 -3.45
C LEU A 225 21.04 0.16 -4.39
N GLN A 226 21.05 1.38 -3.83
CA GLN A 226 21.15 2.61 -4.62
C GLN A 226 20.08 2.66 -5.72
N LYS A 227 20.47 2.53 -7.00
CA LYS A 227 19.61 2.59 -8.18
C LYS A 227 19.25 1.21 -8.74
N THR A 228 19.70 0.13 -8.12
CA THR A 228 19.43 -1.24 -8.56
C THR A 228 18.61 -1.99 -7.51
N LEU A 229 18.11 -3.15 -7.88
CA LEU A 229 17.42 -4.07 -6.98
C LEU A 229 18.43 -5.08 -6.40
N LYS A 230 18.32 -5.34 -5.11
CA LYS A 230 19.10 -6.33 -4.37
C LYS A 230 18.16 -7.36 -3.78
N LYS A 231 18.50 -8.63 -3.99
CA LYS A 231 17.88 -9.77 -3.34
C LYS A 231 18.61 -10.06 -2.01
N THR A 232 17.87 -10.14 -0.92
CA THR A 232 18.39 -10.49 0.42
C THR A 232 17.51 -11.55 1.07
N PHE A 233 18.11 -12.42 1.87
CA PHE A 233 17.38 -13.40 2.67
C PHE A 233 17.33 -12.91 4.11
N VAL A 234 16.14 -12.62 4.59
CA VAL A 234 15.90 -12.12 5.95
C VAL A 234 15.42 -13.26 6.82
N GLN A 235 16.15 -13.52 7.90
CA GLN A 235 15.79 -14.52 8.89
C GLN A 235 14.65 -13.99 9.78
N ALA A 236 13.64 -14.83 10.00
CA ALA A 236 12.57 -14.57 10.95
C ALA A 236 13.11 -14.44 12.38
N ALA A 237 12.41 -13.65 13.20
CA ALA A 237 12.71 -13.53 14.62
C ALA A 237 12.23 -14.77 15.39
N SER A 238 12.96 -15.13 16.46
CA SER A 238 12.42 -16.07 17.44
C SER A 238 11.31 -15.39 18.24
N ILE A 239 10.10 -15.94 18.15
CA ILE A 239 8.96 -15.48 18.94
C ILE A 239 9.08 -16.07 20.36
N PRO A 240 8.92 -15.28 21.44
CA PRO A 240 8.98 -15.77 22.82
C PRO A 240 8.05 -16.96 23.04
N THR A 241 8.54 -17.98 23.75
CA THR A 241 7.77 -19.19 24.11
C THR A 241 6.47 -18.84 24.84
N ASP A 242 6.53 -17.82 25.68
CA ASP A 242 5.42 -17.34 26.50
C ASP A 242 4.28 -16.72 25.65
N PHE A 243 4.60 -16.32 24.41
CA PHE A 243 3.65 -15.80 23.45
C PHE A 243 3.20 -16.88 22.45
N CYS A 244 4.16 -17.63 21.89
CA CYS A 244 3.91 -18.75 20.99
C CYS A 244 4.87 -19.90 21.31
N ASP A 245 4.33 -21.05 21.75
CA ASP A 245 5.06 -22.31 21.83
C ASP A 245 5.66 -22.69 20.45
N ASP A 246 6.66 -23.58 20.43
CA ASP A 246 7.40 -23.99 19.22
C ASP A 246 6.52 -24.62 18.11
N HIS A 247 5.26 -24.92 18.41
CA HIS A 247 4.25 -25.45 17.49
C HIS A 247 2.98 -24.60 17.38
N PHE A 248 3.03 -23.30 17.73
CA PHE A 248 1.85 -22.45 17.71
C PHE A 248 1.30 -22.27 16.27
N PRO A 249 0.10 -22.80 15.96
CA PRO A 249 -0.49 -22.63 14.64
C PRO A 249 -1.04 -21.21 14.51
N LEU A 250 -0.89 -20.62 13.31
CA LEU A 250 -1.39 -19.27 13.01
C LEU A 250 -2.91 -19.14 13.27
N ASP A 251 -3.66 -20.24 13.20
CA ASP A 251 -5.08 -20.32 13.59
C ASP A 251 -5.35 -19.84 15.01
N LYS A 252 -4.47 -20.17 15.97
CA LYS A 252 -4.67 -19.85 17.39
C LYS A 252 -4.38 -18.40 17.74
N LEU A 253 -3.81 -17.62 16.82
CA LEU A 253 -3.49 -16.21 17.07
C LEU A 253 -4.75 -15.40 17.43
N MET A 254 -5.88 -15.72 16.79
CA MET A 254 -7.17 -15.09 17.05
C MET A 254 -7.74 -15.43 18.44
N GLU A 255 -7.41 -16.60 18.98
CA GLU A 255 -7.89 -17.11 20.28
C GLU A 255 -7.16 -16.45 21.46
N MET A 256 -5.98 -15.86 21.22
CA MET A 256 -5.20 -15.21 22.26
C MET A 256 -5.93 -14.00 22.85
N PRO A 257 -5.81 -13.73 24.16
CA PRO A 257 -6.35 -12.52 24.76
C PRO A 257 -5.82 -11.25 24.07
N MET A 258 -6.68 -10.24 23.89
CA MET A 258 -6.30 -8.96 23.29
C MET A 258 -5.14 -8.28 24.05
N SER A 259 -5.09 -8.43 25.38
CA SER A 259 -4.01 -7.90 26.21
C SER A 259 -2.65 -8.53 25.89
N CYS A 260 -2.59 -9.85 25.66
CA CYS A 260 -1.37 -10.54 25.25
C CYS A 260 -0.88 -10.04 23.89
N ARG A 261 -1.80 -9.93 22.91
CA ARG A 261 -1.49 -9.43 21.56
C ARG A 261 -1.03 -7.96 21.59
N GLN A 262 -1.64 -7.13 22.44
CA GLN A 262 -1.22 -5.74 22.64
C GLN A 262 0.15 -5.64 23.30
N MET A 263 0.41 -6.45 24.33
CA MET A 263 1.72 -6.51 24.99
C MET A 263 2.82 -6.88 23.99
N PHE A 264 2.62 -7.95 23.23
CA PHE A 264 3.59 -8.40 22.23
C PHE A 264 3.83 -7.36 21.12
N PHE A 265 2.77 -6.70 20.64
CA PHE A 265 2.88 -5.60 19.69
C PHE A 265 3.77 -4.47 20.23
N LEU A 266 3.51 -4.03 21.46
CA LEU A 266 4.22 -2.94 22.11
C LEU A 266 5.66 -3.31 22.47
N GLU A 267 5.92 -4.56 22.90
CA GLU A 267 7.25 -5.10 23.12
C GLU A 267 8.08 -5.14 21.84
N THR A 268 7.47 -5.54 20.72
CA THR A 268 8.10 -5.50 19.39
C THR A 268 8.54 -4.08 19.03
N LEU A 269 7.72 -3.08 19.37
CA LEU A 269 8.08 -1.68 19.19
C LEU A 269 9.00 -1.14 20.28
N GLY A 270 9.20 -1.85 21.40
CA GLY A 270 9.97 -1.37 22.57
C GLY A 270 9.29 -0.21 23.31
N VAL A 271 7.96 -0.22 23.39
CA VAL A 271 7.15 0.82 24.05
C VAL A 271 6.32 0.17 25.17
N LYS A 272 6.11 0.87 26.28
CA LYS A 272 5.20 0.41 27.34
C LYS A 272 3.83 1.08 27.18
N MET A 273 2.76 0.34 27.45
CA MET A 273 1.40 0.88 27.37
C MET A 273 1.20 2.11 28.28
N SER A 274 1.87 2.14 29.44
CA SER A 274 1.84 3.27 30.37
C SER A 274 2.27 4.61 29.76
N PHE A 275 3.10 4.61 28.72
CA PHE A 275 3.50 5.84 28.01
C PHE A 275 2.41 6.34 27.07
N LEU A 276 1.49 5.47 26.64
CA LEU A 276 0.46 5.76 25.65
C LEU A 276 -0.91 6.06 26.28
N GLU A 277 -1.08 5.89 27.60
CA GLU A 277 -2.34 6.10 28.32
C GLU A 277 -2.90 7.52 28.16
N SER A 278 -2.02 8.52 28.06
CA SER A 278 -2.39 9.93 27.87
C SER A 278 -2.67 10.29 26.40
N ILE A 279 -2.41 9.39 25.47
CA ILE A 279 -2.53 9.58 24.03
C ILE A 279 -3.90 9.09 23.56
N PRO A 280 -4.64 9.85 22.73
CA PRO A 280 -5.88 9.38 22.12
C PRO A 280 -5.69 8.02 21.43
N SER A 281 -6.64 7.10 21.58
CA SER A 281 -6.50 5.70 21.12
C SER A 281 -6.12 5.56 19.65
N HIS A 282 -6.73 6.37 18.77
CA HIS A 282 -6.43 6.39 17.33
C HIS A 282 -5.06 7.00 16.97
N LEU A 283 -4.34 7.56 17.94
CA LEU A 283 -2.96 8.04 17.80
C LEU A 283 -1.93 7.17 18.54
N GLN A 284 -2.36 6.17 19.33
CA GLN A 284 -1.40 5.35 20.09
C GLN A 284 -0.44 4.60 19.18
N LEU A 285 -0.93 4.00 18.08
CA LEU A 285 -0.09 3.30 17.11
C LEU A 285 0.96 4.21 16.45
N PRO A 286 0.61 5.34 15.82
CA PRO A 286 1.61 6.21 15.19
C PRO A 286 2.61 6.79 16.20
N ILE A 287 2.21 7.03 17.45
CA ILE A 287 3.14 7.50 18.50
C ILE A 287 4.07 6.37 18.96
N ALA A 288 3.57 5.15 19.16
CA ALA A 288 4.41 4.00 19.47
C ALA A 288 5.46 3.73 18.37
N VAL A 289 5.05 3.82 17.10
CA VAL A 289 5.95 3.74 15.94
C VAL A 289 6.96 4.88 15.94
N THR A 290 6.57 6.09 16.35
CA THR A 290 7.47 7.24 16.44
C THR A 290 8.55 7.00 17.50
N CYS A 291 8.19 6.47 18.68
CA CYS A 291 9.15 6.05 19.70
C CYS A 291 10.12 4.98 19.18
N TYR A 292 9.62 3.99 18.44
CA TYR A 292 10.46 2.98 17.79
C TYR A 292 11.43 3.60 16.78
N TRP A 293 10.92 4.46 15.90
CA TRP A 293 11.69 5.14 14.85
C TRP A 293 12.85 5.97 15.41
N ILE A 294 12.65 6.70 16.51
CA ILE A 294 13.71 7.47 17.20
C ILE A 294 14.92 6.57 17.54
N ARG A 295 14.66 5.33 17.96
CA ARG A 295 15.71 4.39 18.36
C ARG A 295 16.41 3.77 17.17
N CYS A 296 15.67 3.40 16.12
CA CYS A 296 16.18 2.60 15.01
C CYS A 296 16.63 3.42 13.78
N SER A 297 16.34 4.72 13.71
CA SER A 297 16.68 5.55 12.55
C SER A 297 18.18 5.63 12.32
N GLU A 298 18.60 5.51 11.06
CA GLU A 298 19.99 5.73 10.63
C GLU A 298 20.00 6.54 9.31
N PRO A 299 20.51 7.78 9.28
CA PRO A 299 21.14 8.50 10.39
C PRO A 299 20.15 8.82 11.51
N LYS A 300 20.69 9.06 12.71
CA LYS A 300 19.89 9.48 13.86
C LYS A 300 19.08 10.73 13.54
N ILE A 301 17.80 10.68 13.90
CA ILE A 301 16.91 11.82 13.69
C ILE A 301 17.35 13.01 14.55
N LYS A 302 17.06 14.20 14.02
CA LYS A 302 17.22 15.47 14.74
C LYS A 302 15.89 15.90 15.34
N LEU A 303 15.92 16.67 16.43
CA LEU A 303 14.73 17.22 17.09
C LEU A 303 13.73 17.88 16.12
N HIS A 304 14.21 18.62 15.12
CA HIS A 304 13.35 19.24 14.12
C HIS A 304 12.53 18.23 13.29
N HIS A 305 13.04 17.02 13.03
CA HIS A 305 12.26 15.98 12.34
C HIS A 305 11.09 15.52 13.21
N LEU A 306 11.36 15.31 14.50
CA LEU A 306 10.37 14.89 15.48
C LEU A 306 9.27 15.96 15.62
N LYS A 307 9.65 17.21 15.88
CA LYS A 307 8.71 18.34 15.99
C LYS A 307 7.87 18.51 14.72
N ALA A 308 8.48 18.40 13.54
CA ALA A 308 7.76 18.51 12.27
C ALA A 308 6.71 17.40 12.11
N LEU A 309 7.06 16.16 12.45
CA LEU A 309 6.14 15.03 12.39
C LEU A 309 4.99 15.18 13.40
N LEU A 310 5.28 15.59 14.63
CA LEU A 310 4.25 15.78 15.64
C LEU A 310 3.30 16.93 15.28
N LEU A 311 3.81 18.05 14.75
CA LEU A 311 2.96 19.14 14.24
C LEU A 311 2.09 18.69 13.05
N MET A 312 2.61 17.81 12.18
CA MET A 312 1.82 17.19 11.12
C MET A 312 0.65 16.38 11.70
N ILE A 313 0.90 15.53 12.70
CA ILE A 313 -0.14 14.72 13.38
C ILE A 313 -1.18 15.62 14.04
N VAL A 314 -0.74 16.65 14.78
CA VAL A 314 -1.63 17.62 15.45
C VAL A 314 -2.48 18.39 14.43
N SER A 315 -1.91 18.73 13.27
CA SER A 315 -2.67 19.37 12.19
C SER A 315 -3.79 18.48 11.65
N GLY A 316 -3.54 17.16 11.57
CA GLY A 316 -4.53 16.16 11.20
C GLY A 316 -5.65 16.03 12.22
N GLU A 317 -5.31 16.07 13.50
CA GLU A 317 -6.32 16.07 14.58
C GLU A 317 -7.17 17.33 14.58
N LEU A 318 -6.56 18.50 14.36
CA LEU A 318 -7.29 19.75 14.22
C LEU A 318 -8.26 19.68 13.03
N GLN A 319 -7.81 19.12 11.90
CA GLN A 319 -8.66 18.89 10.75
C GLN A 319 -9.80 17.92 11.06
N ARG A 320 -9.54 16.86 11.83
CA ARG A 320 -10.55 15.87 12.23
C ARG A 320 -11.66 16.50 13.05
N ILE A 321 -11.32 17.23 14.11
CA ILE A 321 -12.33 17.84 15.00
C ILE A 321 -13.10 18.99 14.34
N THR A 322 -12.51 19.64 13.34
CA THR A 322 -13.15 20.78 12.65
C THR A 322 -14.11 20.34 11.53
N ASN A 323 -13.88 19.17 10.91
CA ASN A 323 -14.69 18.69 9.77
C ASN A 323 -15.66 17.56 10.13
N ASP A 324 -15.70 17.13 11.39
CA ASP A 324 -16.59 16.06 11.83
C ASP A 324 -18.02 16.61 12.09
N PRO A 325 -19.03 16.17 11.32
CA PRO A 325 -20.42 16.64 11.46
C PRO A 325 -21.04 16.31 12.83
N ASP A 326 -20.58 15.24 13.50
CA ASP A 326 -21.05 14.88 14.84
C ASP A 326 -20.37 15.74 15.93
N THR A 327 -19.17 16.27 15.64
CA THR A 327 -18.40 17.13 16.56
C THR A 327 -18.66 18.62 16.34
N THR A 328 -19.39 19.04 15.28
CA THR A 328 -19.67 20.46 14.98
C THR A 328 -20.41 21.21 16.10
N VAL A 329 -21.13 20.50 16.98
CA VAL A 329 -21.81 21.08 18.16
C VAL A 329 -20.83 21.35 19.32
N LEU A 330 -19.63 20.75 19.29
CA LEU A 330 -18.59 20.83 20.34
C LEU A 330 -17.28 21.47 19.86
N CYS A 331 -17.16 21.85 18.58
CA CYS A 331 -15.95 22.48 18.07
C CYS A 331 -15.82 23.91 18.63
N ALA A 332 -14.81 24.13 19.48
CA ALA A 332 -14.59 25.44 20.08
C ALA A 332 -14.25 26.48 19.00
N GLU A 333 -14.69 27.72 19.20
CA GLU A 333 -14.40 28.83 18.28
C GLU A 333 -12.89 28.97 18.02
N ASP A 334 -12.10 28.80 19.07
CA ASP A 334 -10.64 28.76 19.07
C ASP A 334 -10.05 27.71 18.11
N ASP A 335 -10.63 26.50 18.04
CA ASP A 335 -10.17 25.42 17.16
C ASP A 335 -10.44 25.78 15.69
N SER A 336 -11.61 26.36 15.39
CA SER A 336 -11.95 26.83 14.05
C SER A 336 -11.03 27.96 13.57
N ILE A 337 -10.71 28.91 14.46
CA ILE A 337 -9.78 30.00 14.18
C ILE A 337 -8.37 29.43 13.94
N ALA A 338 -7.88 28.55 14.82
CA ALA A 338 -6.59 27.91 14.66
C ALA A 338 -6.47 27.16 13.33
N TYR A 339 -7.54 26.44 12.92
CA TYR A 339 -7.57 25.72 11.65
C TYR A 339 -7.51 26.68 10.45
N LYS A 340 -8.26 27.78 10.47
CA LYS A 340 -8.21 28.81 9.42
C LYS A 340 -6.83 29.46 9.32
N GLU A 341 -6.20 29.80 10.43
CA GLU A 341 -4.84 30.35 10.44
C GLU A 341 -3.80 29.34 9.95
N PHE A 342 -3.95 28.06 10.30
CA PHE A 342 -3.13 26.99 9.77
C PHE A 342 -3.27 26.85 8.24
N LEU A 343 -4.48 26.93 7.70
CA LEU A 343 -4.71 26.90 6.25
C LEU A 343 -4.03 28.08 5.55
N LYS A 344 -4.18 29.30 6.09
CA LYS A 344 -3.48 30.49 5.57
C LYS A 344 -1.97 30.31 5.62
N TRP A 345 -1.42 29.75 6.71
CA TRP A 345 0.01 29.44 6.82
C TRP A 345 0.44 28.43 5.75
N LYS A 346 -0.34 27.36 5.55
CA LYS A 346 -0.09 26.31 4.56
C LYS A 346 -0.05 26.88 3.14
N GLU A 347 -0.99 27.77 2.79
CA GLU A 347 -1.06 28.46 1.50
C GLU A 347 0.07 29.47 1.31
N LYS A 348 0.35 30.31 2.31
CA LYS A 348 1.42 31.32 2.24
C LYS A 348 2.79 30.69 2.06
N LYS A 349 3.02 29.55 2.69
CA LYS A 349 4.29 28.83 2.65
C LYS A 349 4.38 27.81 1.51
N LEU A 350 3.44 27.84 0.55
CA LEU A 350 3.46 26.95 -0.61
C LEU A 350 4.59 27.27 -1.62
N GLN A 351 5.28 28.41 -1.48
CA GLN A 351 6.32 28.83 -2.41
C GLN A 351 7.69 28.17 -2.14
N ASN A 352 8.32 27.70 -3.22
CA ASN A 352 9.47 26.81 -3.31
C ASN A 352 10.59 27.07 -2.29
N LYS A 353 10.84 26.08 -1.45
CA LYS A 353 12.11 25.89 -0.74
C LYS A 353 12.82 24.66 -1.29
N ASP A 354 14.16 24.66 -1.22
CA ASP A 354 15.00 23.57 -1.71
C ASP A 354 14.65 22.23 -1.04
N PHE A 355 14.47 21.19 -1.85
CA PHE A 355 14.16 19.86 -1.35
C PHE A 355 15.35 19.27 -0.57
N ASP A 356 15.16 19.11 0.75
CA ASP A 356 16.12 18.47 1.66
C ASP A 356 15.95 16.95 1.58
N LEU A 357 16.82 16.31 0.78
CA LEU A 357 16.78 14.87 0.51
C LEU A 357 17.04 14.02 1.77
N ASP A 358 17.85 14.51 2.71
CA ASP A 358 18.16 13.80 3.94
C ASP A 358 16.99 13.83 4.94
N ALA A 359 16.29 14.96 5.01
CA ALA A 359 15.03 15.04 5.76
C ALA A 359 13.98 14.10 5.18
N ALA A 360 13.81 14.11 3.85
CA ALA A 360 12.90 13.20 3.17
C ALA A 360 13.22 11.73 3.45
N HIS A 361 14.50 11.35 3.40
CA HIS A 361 14.94 9.99 3.74
C HIS A 361 14.59 9.60 5.18
N SER A 362 14.76 10.51 6.14
CA SER A 362 14.40 10.28 7.54
C SER A 362 12.90 10.03 7.70
N PHE A 363 12.05 10.81 7.02
CA PHE A 363 10.60 10.58 7.02
C PHE A 363 10.19 9.32 6.22
N CYS A 364 10.94 8.90 5.21
CA CYS A 364 10.73 7.62 4.55
C CYS A 364 10.97 6.45 5.52
N GLN A 365 12.00 6.52 6.38
CA GLN A 365 12.23 5.52 7.43
C GLN A 365 11.03 5.44 8.39
N TRP A 366 10.50 6.58 8.84
CA TRP A 366 9.30 6.60 9.67
C TRP A 366 8.09 5.97 8.96
N GLN A 367 7.86 6.29 7.68
CA GLN A 367 6.78 5.69 6.89
C GLN A 367 6.96 4.17 6.73
N CYS A 368 8.19 3.67 6.53
CA CYS A 368 8.48 2.24 6.51
C CYS A 368 8.16 1.58 7.86
N CYS A 369 8.55 2.21 8.97
CA CYS A 369 8.25 1.72 10.32
C CYS A 369 6.73 1.71 10.58
N LEU A 370 6.00 2.76 10.16
CA LEU A 370 4.56 2.83 10.29
C LEU A 370 3.87 1.74 9.46
N GLN A 371 4.30 1.55 8.22
CA GLN A 371 3.75 0.51 7.33
C GLN A 371 3.90 -0.88 7.94
N MET A 372 5.10 -1.24 8.42
CA MET A 372 5.33 -2.55 9.04
C MET A 372 4.62 -2.66 10.41
N GLY A 373 4.56 -1.56 11.17
CA GLY A 373 3.78 -1.51 12.41
C GLY A 373 2.29 -1.72 12.17
N LEU A 374 1.72 -1.16 11.10
CA LEU A 374 0.32 -1.41 10.72
C LEU A 374 0.10 -2.87 10.32
N TYR A 375 0.99 -3.45 9.52
CA TYR A 375 0.87 -4.85 9.10
C TYR A 375 0.98 -5.80 10.29
N LEU A 376 1.87 -5.53 11.24
CA LEU A 376 1.95 -6.30 12.48
C LEU A 376 0.69 -6.11 13.35
N ASN A 377 0.19 -4.88 13.49
CA ASN A 377 -1.05 -4.59 14.22
C ASN A 377 -2.22 -5.36 13.61
N GLN A 378 -2.37 -5.36 12.28
CA GLN A 378 -3.38 -6.10 11.55
C GLN A 378 -3.26 -7.61 11.73
N LEU A 379 -2.04 -8.13 11.62
CA LEU A 379 -1.75 -9.55 11.83
C LEU A 379 -2.14 -10.01 13.25
N LEU A 380 -1.87 -9.17 14.25
CA LEU A 380 -2.28 -9.37 15.64
C LEU A 380 -3.74 -8.99 15.91
N CYS A 381 -4.55 -8.82 14.86
CA CYS A 381 -5.97 -8.54 14.93
C CYS A 381 -6.30 -7.20 15.62
N THR A 382 -5.51 -6.18 15.28
CA THR A 382 -5.71 -4.76 15.64
C THR A 382 -5.74 -4.48 17.15
N PRO A 383 -4.68 -4.84 17.92
CA PRO A 383 -4.61 -4.55 19.35
C PRO A 383 -4.55 -3.06 19.70
N LEU A 384 -4.13 -2.21 18.75
CA LEU A 384 -4.31 -0.77 18.80
C LEU A 384 -5.25 -0.33 17.66
N SER A 385 -5.97 0.77 17.88
CA SER A 385 -6.84 1.35 16.86
C SER A 385 -6.06 1.74 15.61
N GLU A 386 -6.57 1.35 14.44
CA GLU A 386 -5.98 1.78 13.19
C GLU A 386 -6.14 3.28 12.99
N PRO A 387 -5.06 3.98 12.62
CA PRO A 387 -5.07 5.43 12.59
C PRO A 387 -5.48 5.93 11.18
N ASP A 388 -6.09 7.12 11.07
CA ASP A 388 -6.48 7.69 9.78
C ASP A 388 -5.25 8.22 9.02
N LEU A 389 -4.68 7.38 8.15
CA LEU A 389 -3.45 7.67 7.42
C LEU A 389 -3.55 8.95 6.57
N SER A 390 -4.75 9.31 6.10
CA SER A 390 -4.96 10.51 5.29
C SER A 390 -4.71 11.81 6.08
N ARG A 391 -4.83 11.75 7.41
CA ARG A 391 -4.68 12.90 8.30
C ARG A 391 -3.33 12.95 9.02
N ILE A 392 -2.64 11.81 9.11
CA ILE A 392 -1.44 11.69 9.96
C ILE A 392 -0.16 12.07 9.22
N TYR A 393 -0.13 11.94 7.90
CA TYR A 393 1.07 12.24 7.13
C TYR A 393 0.78 12.89 5.78
N THR A 394 1.58 13.90 5.45
CA THR A 394 1.63 14.48 4.11
C THR A 394 3.07 14.93 3.87
N GLY A 395 3.75 14.29 2.91
CA GLY A 395 5.18 14.52 2.66
C GLY A 395 5.53 15.98 2.37
N THR A 396 4.67 16.70 1.65
CA THR A 396 4.91 18.13 1.35
C THR A 396 4.77 19.02 2.59
N LEU A 397 3.88 18.68 3.51
CA LEU A 397 3.61 19.46 4.72
C LEU A 397 4.67 19.20 5.79
N VAL A 398 4.99 17.93 6.08
CA VAL A 398 6.00 17.58 7.09
C VAL A 398 7.39 18.09 6.71
N HIS A 399 7.74 18.03 5.43
CA HIS A 399 9.02 18.55 4.93
C HIS A 399 9.10 20.08 5.08
N ARG A 400 8.00 20.78 4.80
CA ARG A 400 7.91 22.22 5.02
C ARG A 400 7.98 22.61 6.48
N LEU A 401 7.25 21.91 7.35
CA LEU A 401 7.33 22.12 8.80
C LEU A 401 8.77 21.96 9.28
N TYR A 402 9.48 20.92 8.82
CA TYR A 402 10.89 20.71 9.14
C TYR A 402 11.78 21.87 8.69
N GLN A 403 11.63 22.34 7.45
CA GLN A 403 12.40 23.48 6.94
C GLN A 403 12.11 24.78 7.69
N GLU A 404 10.84 25.04 8.00
CA GLU A 404 10.43 26.23 8.75
C GLU A 404 10.95 26.19 10.18
N LEU A 405 10.89 25.03 10.86
CA LEU A 405 11.46 24.87 12.20
C LEU A 405 12.97 25.13 12.23
N LYS A 406 13.71 24.76 11.17
CA LYS A 406 15.15 25.08 11.06
C LYS A 406 15.43 26.58 10.96
N SER A 407 14.54 27.36 10.34
CA SER A 407 14.73 28.79 10.10
C SER A 407 14.04 29.68 11.13
N ASN A 408 12.97 29.19 11.74
CA ASN A 408 12.07 29.93 12.61
C ASN A 408 11.49 29.02 13.70
N PRO A 409 12.06 29.03 14.91
CA PRO A 409 11.59 28.23 16.04
C PRO A 409 10.13 28.49 16.44
N SER A 410 9.58 29.68 16.15
CA SER A 410 8.20 30.03 16.52
C SER A 410 7.12 29.17 15.83
N VAL A 411 7.47 28.41 14.79
CA VAL A 411 6.56 27.46 14.14
C VAL A 411 6.11 26.34 15.07
N GLU A 412 6.84 26.07 16.15
CA GLU A 412 6.37 25.18 17.21
C GLU A 412 5.04 25.65 17.84
N ASN A 413 4.78 26.96 17.84
CA ASN A 413 3.56 27.56 18.39
C ASN A 413 2.45 27.74 17.34
N LEU A 414 2.52 27.00 16.21
CA LEU A 414 1.56 27.11 15.09
C LEU A 414 0.10 26.95 15.52
N PHE A 415 -0.15 26.17 16.57
CA PHE A 415 -1.48 25.90 17.12
C PHE A 415 -1.77 26.59 18.45
N SER A 416 -1.01 27.65 18.80
CA SER A 416 -1.17 28.41 20.05
C SER A 416 -2.58 28.98 20.26
N LEU A 417 -3.32 29.23 19.18
CA LEU A 417 -4.72 29.67 19.21
C LEU A 417 -5.69 28.56 19.66
N SER A 418 -5.27 27.30 19.63
CA SER A 418 -6.03 26.16 20.19
C SER A 418 -5.31 25.62 21.42
N PRO A 419 -5.80 25.91 22.64
CA PRO A 419 -5.24 25.34 23.87
C PRO A 419 -5.23 23.80 23.85
N LYS A 420 -6.24 23.19 23.21
CA LYS A 420 -6.39 21.75 23.05
C LYS A 420 -5.28 21.16 22.18
N MET A 421 -5.02 21.73 21.01
CA MET A 421 -3.96 21.26 20.11
C MET A 421 -2.57 21.56 20.67
N THR A 422 -2.40 22.69 21.36
CA THR A 422 -1.14 23.01 22.07
C THR A 422 -0.85 21.98 23.16
N ARG A 423 -1.86 21.64 23.98
CA ARG A 423 -1.73 20.59 25.01
C ARG A 423 -1.44 19.23 24.39
N LEU A 424 -2.15 18.88 23.31
CA LEU A 424 -1.90 17.63 22.59
C LEU A 424 -0.45 17.56 22.11
N TYR A 425 0.03 18.58 21.41
CA TYR A 425 1.42 18.66 20.95
C TYR A 425 2.42 18.44 22.09
N GLN A 426 2.23 19.11 23.23
CA GLN A 426 3.12 18.95 24.39
C GLN A 426 3.09 17.53 24.97
N VAL A 427 1.91 16.92 25.07
CA VAL A 427 1.76 15.53 25.53
C VAL A 427 2.47 14.57 24.57
N LEU A 428 2.27 14.75 23.26
CA LEU A 428 2.94 13.93 22.25
C LEU A 428 4.46 14.07 22.36
N LEU A 429 4.98 15.31 22.43
CA LEU A 429 6.41 15.60 22.50
C LEU A 429 7.05 15.00 23.76
N ASN A 430 6.44 15.21 24.92
CA ASN A 430 6.94 14.64 26.18
C ASN A 430 6.96 13.11 26.14
N THR A 431 5.97 12.49 25.50
CA THR A 431 5.86 11.02 25.41
C THR A 431 6.96 10.42 24.56
N VAL A 432 7.34 11.07 23.46
CA VAL A 432 8.38 10.57 22.55
C VAL A 432 9.80 10.90 23.00
N GLU A 433 9.96 11.90 23.88
CA GLU A 433 11.25 12.29 24.49
C GLU A 433 11.56 11.53 25.80
N SER A 434 10.57 10.84 26.38
CA SER A 434 10.72 9.96 27.55
C SER A 434 11.33 8.61 27.17
#